data_AF-A0A4S4LDK6-F1
#
_entry.id   AF-A0A4S4LDK6-F1
#
_cell.length_a   1.000
_cell.length_b   1.000
_cell.length_c   1.000
_cell.angle_alpha   90.00
_cell.angle_beta   90.00
_cell.angle_gamma   90.00
#
_symmetry.space_group_name_H-M   'P 1'
#
loop_
_entity.id
_entity.type
_entity.pdbx_description
1 polymer ?
#
loop_
_entity_poly.entity_id
_entity_poly.type
_entity_poly.pdbx_seq_one_letter_code
_entity_poly.pdbx_strand_id
1 'polypeptide(L)'
;MSGPPNPDDFYKWQRYRSTFYNGRPRFRSRFFPRLLWFGLGAGVFAMFSRFQERKEMYIQNGPEMRSRSFGCASRCGPPRGERADSDRRAPSAFSAAPAVTPTPTPTPAHNPESANEWRVHAESVSELGKFAGDTMTDMSESALDSLMSKIQALKSKLAETRENQHREKYNFYHERMERPERQDKDVGARRLV
;
A
#
# COMPACT_ATOMS: atom_id res chain seq x y z
N MET A 1 43.46 -43.85 4.42
CA MET A 1 42.60 -44.28 5.55
C MET A 1 42.60 -43.16 6.58
N SER A 2 41.53 -42.39 6.65
CA SER A 2 41.35 -41.31 7.64
C SER A 2 41.01 -41.91 8.99
N GLY A 3 41.75 -41.52 10.03
CA GLY A 3 41.53 -41.98 11.40
C GLY A 3 40.20 -41.49 12.00
N PRO A 4 39.76 -42.09 13.13
CA PRO A 4 38.51 -41.72 13.77
C PRO A 4 38.55 -40.24 14.22
N PRO A 5 37.45 -39.49 14.04
CA PRO A 5 37.39 -38.08 14.41
C PRO A 5 37.57 -37.91 15.92
N ASN A 6 38.35 -36.88 16.28
CA ASN A 6 38.71 -36.55 17.65
C ASN A 6 37.45 -36.10 18.42
N PRO A 7 37.11 -36.69 19.58
CA PRO A 7 35.87 -36.40 20.30
C PRO A 7 35.71 -34.93 20.73
N ASP A 8 36.81 -34.16 20.81
CA ASP A 8 36.78 -32.75 21.19
C ASP A 8 36.14 -31.83 20.14
N ASP A 9 36.18 -32.20 18.85
CA ASP A 9 35.55 -31.41 17.79
C ASP A 9 34.02 -31.45 17.86
N PHE A 10 33.46 -32.53 18.42
CA PHE A 10 32.01 -32.71 18.57
C PHE A 10 31.42 -31.71 19.57
N TYR A 11 32.12 -31.45 20.68
CA TYR A 11 31.68 -30.50 21.70
C TYR A 11 31.83 -29.05 21.24
N LYS A 12 32.84 -28.74 20.42
CA LYS A 12 33.06 -27.41 19.88
C LYS A 12 31.95 -27.01 18.88
N TRP A 13 31.47 -27.96 18.08
CA TRP A 13 30.35 -27.75 17.16
C TRP A 13 29.02 -27.56 17.91
N GLN A 14 28.79 -28.30 18.99
CA GLN A 14 27.59 -28.12 19.83
C GLN A 14 27.53 -26.74 20.49
N ARG A 15 28.67 -26.20 20.94
CA ARG A 15 28.72 -24.90 21.61
C ARG A 15 28.40 -23.74 20.65
N TYR A 16 28.85 -23.83 19.38
CA TYR A 16 28.54 -22.84 18.33
C TYR A 16 27.04 -22.79 17.98
N ARG A 17 26.30 -23.89 18.21
CA ARG A 17 24.86 -23.94 17.94
C ARG A 17 24.03 -23.23 19.02
N SER A 18 24.54 -23.14 20.24
CA SER A 18 23.80 -22.59 21.40
C SER A 18 23.74 -21.05 21.43
N THR A 19 24.71 -20.36 20.81
CA THR A 19 24.80 -18.89 20.82
C THR A 19 23.83 -18.21 19.83
N PHE A 20 23.27 -18.95 18.87
CA PHE A 20 22.24 -18.41 17.95
C PHE A 20 20.80 -18.41 18.52
N TYR A 21 20.59 -18.94 19.74
CA TYR A 21 19.26 -19.04 20.34
C TYR A 21 19.03 -18.14 21.57
N ASN A 22 20.08 -17.61 22.20
CA ASN A 22 19.95 -16.92 23.50
C ASN A 22 20.45 -15.46 23.49
N GLY A 23 19.93 -14.58 22.62
CA GLY A 23 20.47 -13.21 22.61
C GLY A 23 19.70 -12.06 21.99
N ARG A 24 18.45 -12.21 21.51
CA ARG A 24 17.59 -11.05 21.18
C ARG A 24 16.12 -11.37 21.48
N PRO A 25 15.34 -10.44 22.06
CA PRO A 25 13.93 -10.65 22.34
C PRO A 25 13.19 -10.83 21.00
N ARG A 26 12.94 -12.08 20.61
CA ARG A 26 12.20 -12.48 19.40
C ARG A 26 10.68 -12.30 19.57
N PHE A 27 10.24 -11.19 20.16
CA PHE A 27 8.80 -10.96 20.40
C PHE A 27 8.07 -10.17 19.31
N ARG A 28 8.70 -9.75 18.19
CA ARG A 28 8.00 -8.90 17.19
C ARG A 28 8.44 -9.03 15.72
N SER A 29 8.34 -10.20 15.08
CA SER A 29 8.55 -10.21 13.60
C SER A 29 7.70 -11.16 12.76
N ARG A 30 6.92 -12.09 13.34
CA ARG A 30 6.07 -12.97 12.50
C ARG A 30 4.69 -12.38 12.17
N PHE A 31 4.17 -11.47 12.99
CA PHE A 31 2.89 -10.79 12.74
C PHE A 31 3.03 -9.43 12.05
N PHE A 32 4.23 -8.83 12.10
CA PHE A 32 4.45 -7.49 11.54
C PHE A 32 4.60 -7.39 10.02
N PRO A 33 5.00 -8.39 9.21
CA PRO A 33 5.11 -8.15 7.77
C PRO A 33 3.73 -7.88 7.13
N ARG A 34 2.67 -8.50 7.65
CA ARG A 34 1.30 -8.26 7.17
C ARG A 34 0.79 -6.88 7.60
N LEU A 35 0.95 -6.53 8.88
CA LEU A 35 0.54 -5.22 9.39
C LEU A 35 1.35 -4.07 8.77
N LEU A 36 2.62 -4.28 8.46
CA LEU A 36 3.46 -3.30 7.78
C LEU A 36 2.99 -3.09 6.34
N TRP A 37 2.61 -4.16 5.63
CA TRP A 37 1.97 -4.03 4.32
C TRP A 37 0.64 -3.26 4.37
N PHE A 38 -0.22 -3.57 5.34
CA PHE A 38 -1.46 -2.82 5.55
C PHE A 38 -1.21 -1.36 5.92
N GLY A 39 -0.21 -1.08 6.77
CA GLY A 39 0.17 0.28 7.14
C GLY A 39 0.71 1.08 5.95
N LEU A 40 1.50 0.44 5.09
CA LEU A 40 2.03 1.08 3.88
C LEU A 40 0.90 1.38 2.88
N GLY A 41 -0.01 0.43 2.67
CA GLY A 41 -1.19 0.63 1.82
C GLY A 41 -2.13 1.72 2.35
N ALA A 42 -2.44 1.70 3.64
CA ALA A 42 -3.27 2.73 4.27
C ALA A 42 -2.61 4.12 4.24
N GLY A 43 -1.29 4.19 4.43
CA GLY A 43 -0.53 5.44 4.35
C GLY A 43 -0.55 6.05 2.95
N VAL A 44 -0.30 5.24 1.91
CA VAL A 44 -0.37 5.69 0.51
C VAL A 44 -1.80 6.12 0.15
N PHE A 45 -2.82 5.36 0.57
CA PHE A 45 -4.22 5.72 0.35
C PHE A 45 -4.59 7.04 1.02
N ALA A 46 -4.23 7.24 2.30
CA ALA A 46 -4.50 8.49 3.01
C ALA A 46 -3.78 9.70 2.37
N MET A 47 -2.55 9.51 1.88
CA MET A 47 -1.82 10.54 1.16
C MET A 47 -2.48 10.87 -0.19
N PHE A 48 -2.94 9.86 -0.93
CA PHE A 48 -3.63 10.03 -2.20
C PHE A 48 -5.01 10.70 -2.02
N SER A 49 -5.79 10.32 -1.01
CA SER A 49 -7.06 10.97 -0.68
C SER A 49 -6.87 12.45 -0.35
N ARG A 50 -5.83 12.80 0.42
CA ARG A 50 -5.49 14.22 0.67
C ARG A 50 -5.06 14.95 -0.60
N PHE A 51 -4.44 14.26 -1.56
CA PHE A 51 -4.05 14.86 -2.83
C PHE A 51 -5.25 15.15 -3.73
N GLN A 52 -6.26 14.28 -3.71
CA GLN A 52 -7.56 14.49 -4.39
C GLN A 52 -8.28 15.72 -3.81
N GLU A 53 -8.38 15.84 -2.48
CA GLU A 53 -9.02 17.00 -1.83
C GLU A 53 -8.36 18.33 -2.22
N ARG A 54 -7.02 18.36 -2.34
CA ARG A 54 -6.32 19.56 -2.82
C ARG A 54 -6.65 19.88 -4.27
N LYS A 55 -6.76 18.86 -5.14
CA LYS A 55 -7.13 19.08 -6.54
C LYS A 55 -8.53 19.67 -6.68
N GLU A 56 -9.48 19.22 -5.87
CA GLU A 56 -10.83 19.80 -5.86
C GLU A 56 -10.82 21.28 -5.47
N MET A 57 -10.00 21.68 -4.49
CA MET A 57 -9.81 23.09 -4.16
C MET A 57 -9.18 23.90 -5.30
N TYR A 58 -8.27 23.33 -6.09
CA TYR A 58 -7.69 24.04 -7.24
C TYR A 58 -8.65 24.15 -8.43
N ILE A 59 -9.53 23.17 -8.62
CA ILE A 59 -10.54 23.18 -9.70
C ILE A 59 -11.67 24.15 -9.33
N GLN A 60 -12.11 24.15 -8.06
CA GLN A 60 -13.19 25.03 -7.61
C GLN A 60 -12.73 26.47 -7.39
N ASN A 61 -11.46 26.70 -7.03
CA ASN A 61 -10.82 28.02 -7.00
C ASN A 61 -9.94 28.26 -8.25
N GLY A 62 -10.40 27.80 -9.42
CA GLY A 62 -9.84 28.20 -10.72
C GLY A 62 -9.68 29.74 -10.83
N PRO A 63 -8.97 30.25 -11.85
CA PRO A 63 -8.17 31.49 -11.85
C PRO A 63 -8.91 32.84 -11.68
N GLU A 64 -10.05 32.88 -11.01
CA GLU A 64 -10.79 34.08 -10.66
C GLU A 64 -10.08 34.94 -9.58
N MET A 65 -9.06 34.41 -8.90
CA MET A 65 -8.27 35.18 -7.92
C MET A 65 -7.18 36.07 -8.51
N ARG A 66 -6.95 36.11 -9.83
CA ARG A 66 -5.96 37.03 -10.42
C ARG A 66 -6.51 38.41 -10.82
N SER A 67 -7.80 38.68 -10.66
CA SER A 67 -8.41 39.93 -11.16
C SER A 67 -8.97 40.90 -10.10
N ARG A 68 -8.70 40.71 -8.79
CA ARG A 68 -9.25 41.60 -7.75
C ARG A 68 -8.29 42.15 -6.68
N SER A 69 -6.98 42.14 -6.92
CA SER A 69 -6.00 42.81 -6.02
C SER A 69 -5.27 43.97 -6.70
N PHE A 70 -6.03 44.99 -7.11
CA PHE A 70 -5.51 46.35 -7.34
C PHE A 70 -6.43 47.41 -6.71
N GLY A 71 -6.94 47.15 -5.51
CA GLY A 71 -7.75 48.13 -4.79
C GLY A 71 -7.61 47.99 -3.28
N CYS A 72 -7.04 49.02 -2.63
CA CYS A 72 -6.98 49.24 -1.18
C CYS A 72 -5.87 48.54 -0.39
N ALA A 73 -4.61 48.81 -0.74
CA ALA A 73 -3.43 48.54 0.09
C ALA A 73 -3.11 49.66 1.11
N SER A 74 -4.08 50.21 1.86
CA SER A 74 -3.77 51.37 2.73
C SER A 74 -4.39 51.44 4.12
N ARG A 75 -5.28 50.53 4.55
CA ARG A 75 -5.87 50.63 5.90
C ARG A 75 -6.32 49.28 6.45
N CYS A 76 -5.38 48.46 6.93
CA CYS A 76 -5.62 47.48 8.00
C CYS A 76 -4.25 47.10 8.58
N GLY A 77 -4.00 47.57 9.80
CA GLY A 77 -2.74 47.35 10.51
C GLY A 77 -2.56 45.91 11.01
N PRO A 78 -1.36 45.55 11.46
CA PRO A 78 -1.08 44.22 12.00
C PRO A 78 -1.80 44.01 13.35
N PRO A 79 -2.43 42.85 13.60
CA PRO A 79 -2.91 42.51 14.94
C PRO A 79 -1.69 42.35 15.85
N ARG A 80 -1.60 43.28 16.80
CA ARG A 80 -0.52 43.40 17.78
C ARG A 80 -0.89 42.57 19.01
N GLY A 81 -0.25 41.40 19.11
CA GLY A 81 0.12 40.77 20.38
C GLY A 81 -0.95 39.99 21.14
N GLU A 82 -0.68 38.71 21.35
CA GLU A 82 -0.87 38.11 22.66
C GLU A 82 0.21 37.05 22.89
N ARG A 83 1.10 37.39 23.82
CA ARG A 83 2.01 36.46 24.49
C ARG A 83 1.16 35.54 25.35
N ALA A 84 1.32 34.23 25.19
CA ALA A 84 1.10 33.30 26.27
C ALA A 84 2.24 32.28 26.25
N ASP A 85 3.10 32.41 27.25
CA ASP A 85 4.10 31.44 27.65
C ASP A 85 3.49 30.05 27.83
N SER A 86 4.14 29.04 27.28
CA SER A 86 4.14 27.70 27.86
C SER A 86 5.47 27.04 27.57
N ASP A 87 6.33 27.20 28.56
CA ASP A 87 7.43 26.30 28.87
C ASP A 87 7.03 24.83 28.67
N ARG A 88 7.68 24.14 27.73
CA ARG A 88 8.00 22.72 27.95
C ARG A 88 9.31 22.32 27.28
N ARG A 89 10.32 22.35 28.14
CA ARG A 89 11.63 21.68 28.13
C ARG A 89 11.68 20.39 27.28
N ALA A 90 12.74 20.31 26.46
CA ALA A 90 13.18 19.19 25.63
C ALA A 90 13.63 17.94 26.44
N PRO A 91 13.98 16.81 25.77
CA PRO A 91 15.29 16.72 25.13
C PRO A 91 15.26 16.20 23.68
N SER A 92 16.06 16.83 22.84
CA SER A 92 16.44 16.31 21.53
C SER A 92 17.41 15.15 21.72
N ALA A 93 17.12 14.02 21.10
CA ALA A 93 18.12 13.01 20.79
C ALA A 93 18.46 13.15 19.31
N PHE A 94 19.47 13.97 19.02
CA PHE A 94 20.11 14.02 17.73
C PHE A 94 20.81 12.68 17.50
N SER A 95 20.24 11.87 16.60
CA SER A 95 20.98 10.78 15.96
C SER A 95 21.98 11.44 15.02
N ALA A 96 23.24 11.48 15.44
CA ALA A 96 24.37 11.89 14.63
C ALA A 96 24.45 11.01 13.38
N ALA A 97 24.00 11.54 12.24
CA ALA A 97 24.38 11.03 10.93
C ALA A 97 25.82 11.48 10.64
N PRO A 98 26.66 10.64 10.00
CA PRO A 98 28.03 11.01 9.67
C PRO A 98 28.02 12.23 8.76
N ALA A 99 28.73 13.27 9.19
CA ALA A 99 29.03 14.45 8.38
C ALA A 99 29.87 14.00 7.18
N VAL A 100 29.19 13.79 6.04
CA VAL A 100 29.87 13.70 4.75
C VAL A 100 30.21 15.13 4.38
N THR A 101 31.48 15.50 4.53
CA THR A 101 32.03 16.75 4.03
C THR A 101 31.67 16.84 2.54
N PRO A 102 30.86 17.82 2.09
CA PRO A 102 30.66 18.00 0.67
C PRO A 102 31.99 18.46 0.07
N THR A 103 32.65 17.55 -0.64
CA THR A 103 33.75 17.91 -1.55
C THR A 103 33.23 19.04 -2.44
N PRO A 104 33.92 20.21 -2.50
CA PRO A 104 33.51 21.31 -3.35
C PRO A 104 33.47 20.80 -4.78
N THR A 105 32.25 20.65 -5.31
CA THR A 105 32.03 20.37 -6.72
C THR A 105 32.70 21.49 -7.51
N PRO A 106 33.61 21.18 -8.46
CA PRO A 106 34.25 22.21 -9.25
C PRO A 106 33.17 22.98 -10.00
N THR A 107 33.09 24.29 -9.75
CA THR A 107 32.22 25.22 -10.46
C THR A 107 32.49 25.06 -11.96
N PRO A 108 31.53 24.57 -12.76
CA PRO A 108 31.72 24.42 -14.19
C PRO A 108 31.99 25.80 -14.78
N ALA A 109 33.12 25.97 -15.45
CA ALA A 109 33.40 27.17 -16.23
C ALA A 109 32.25 27.35 -17.23
N HIS A 110 31.54 28.46 -17.12
CA HIS A 110 30.37 28.79 -17.94
C HIS A 110 30.84 28.98 -19.38
N ASN A 111 30.77 27.90 -20.18
CA ASN A 111 30.98 27.99 -21.61
C ASN A 111 29.68 28.55 -22.24
N PRO A 112 29.67 29.72 -22.88
CA PRO A 112 28.45 30.31 -23.45
C PRO A 112 27.80 29.45 -24.56
N GLU A 113 28.51 28.45 -25.09
CA GLU A 113 27.95 27.43 -25.99
C GLU A 113 26.91 26.51 -25.32
N SER A 114 26.98 26.31 -24.00
CA SER A 114 26.08 25.39 -23.28
C SER A 114 24.64 25.90 -23.17
N ALA A 115 24.39 27.19 -23.44
CA ALA A 115 23.06 27.77 -23.38
C ALA A 115 22.15 27.27 -24.51
N ASN A 116 22.73 26.98 -25.68
CA ASN A 116 21.98 26.43 -26.82
C ASN A 116 21.75 24.92 -26.66
N GLU A 117 22.73 24.18 -26.13
CA GLU A 117 22.57 22.74 -25.81
C GLU A 117 21.44 22.51 -24.81
N TRP A 118 21.28 23.41 -23.83
CA TRP A 118 20.24 23.26 -22.81
C TRP A 118 18.83 23.49 -23.33
N ARG A 119 18.66 24.31 -24.37
CA ARG A 119 17.38 24.44 -25.08
C ARG A 119 17.03 23.18 -25.86
N VAL A 120 17.98 22.62 -26.60
CA VAL A 120 17.79 21.38 -27.35
C VAL A 120 17.45 20.22 -26.41
N HIS A 121 18.16 20.10 -25.29
CA HIS A 121 17.85 19.10 -24.27
C HIS A 121 16.49 19.32 -23.59
N ALA A 122 16.08 20.57 -23.33
CA ALA A 122 14.78 20.87 -22.77
C ALA A 122 13.63 20.46 -23.69
N GLU A 123 13.79 20.64 -25.01
CA GLU A 123 12.83 20.19 -26.01
C GLU A 123 12.70 18.66 -26.01
N SER A 124 13.83 17.93 -26.03
CA SER A 124 13.85 16.46 -25.97
C SER A 124 13.22 15.90 -24.69
N VAL A 125 13.48 16.53 -23.53
CA VAL A 125 12.87 16.11 -22.25
C VAL A 125 11.35 16.36 -22.27
N SER A 126 10.88 17.41 -22.93
CA SER A 126 9.45 17.68 -23.07
C SER A 126 8.75 16.63 -23.96
N GLU A 127 9.41 16.20 -25.03
CA GLU A 127 8.90 15.15 -25.93
C GLU A 127 8.86 13.80 -25.22
N LEU A 128 9.91 13.48 -24.46
CA LEU A 128 9.95 12.28 -23.63
C LEU A 128 8.84 12.29 -22.58
N GLY A 129 8.56 13.45 -22.00
CA GLY A 129 7.46 13.64 -21.04
C GLY A 129 6.08 13.38 -21.66
N LYS A 130 5.85 13.85 -22.90
CA LYS A 130 4.60 13.57 -23.64
C LYS A 130 4.47 12.08 -23.93
N PHE A 131 5.53 11.45 -24.45
CA PHE A 131 5.53 10.03 -24.77
C PHE A 131 5.29 9.15 -23.53
N ALA A 132 5.93 9.49 -22.41
CA ALA A 132 5.70 8.79 -21.14
C ALA A 132 4.27 8.98 -20.63
N GLY A 133 3.70 10.19 -20.77
CA GLY A 133 2.31 10.48 -20.42
C GLY A 133 1.31 9.63 -21.21
N ASP A 134 1.47 9.59 -22.53
CA ASP A 134 0.60 8.81 -23.42
C ASP A 134 0.72 7.31 -23.13
N THR A 135 1.95 6.80 -23.00
CA THR A 135 2.20 5.38 -22.66
C THR A 135 1.60 5.00 -21.30
N MET A 136 1.76 5.85 -20.28
CA MET A 136 1.16 5.59 -18.96
C MET A 136 -0.36 5.62 -19.01
N THR A 137 -0.94 6.48 -19.85
CA THR A 137 -2.39 6.55 -20.06
C THR A 137 -2.90 5.25 -20.69
N ASP A 138 -2.29 4.78 -21.78
CA ASP A 138 -2.64 3.52 -22.44
C ASP A 138 -2.48 2.30 -21.51
N MET A 139 -1.41 2.26 -20.71
CA MET A 139 -1.22 1.22 -19.71
C MET A 139 -2.27 1.29 -18.59
N SER A 140 -2.72 2.49 -18.22
CA SER A 140 -3.75 2.67 -17.20
C SER A 140 -5.13 2.26 -17.70
N GLU A 141 -5.46 2.54 -18.97
CA GLU A 141 -6.72 2.12 -19.60
C GLU A 141 -6.81 0.60 -19.70
N SER A 142 -5.75 -0.05 -20.20
CA SER A 142 -5.69 -1.52 -20.28
C SER A 142 -5.72 -2.20 -18.89
N ALA A 143 -5.08 -1.61 -17.88
CA ALA A 143 -5.16 -2.11 -16.51
C ALA A 143 -6.58 -1.97 -15.92
N LEU A 144 -7.27 -0.88 -16.24
CA LEU A 144 -8.64 -0.63 -15.81
C LEU A 144 -9.62 -1.60 -16.47
N ASP A 145 -9.46 -1.87 -17.76
CA ASP A 145 -10.25 -2.88 -18.48
C ASP A 145 -10.03 -4.28 -17.90
N SER A 146 -8.77 -4.63 -17.59
CA SER A 146 -8.46 -5.90 -16.91
C SER A 146 -9.15 -6.01 -15.55
N LEU A 147 -9.21 -4.91 -14.79
CA LEU A 147 -9.88 -4.87 -13.49
C LEU A 147 -11.40 -4.97 -13.63
N MET A 148 -11.99 -4.25 -14.58
CA MET A 148 -13.42 -4.33 -14.87
C MET A 148 -13.83 -5.72 -15.33
N SER A 149 -13.02 -6.37 -16.18
CA SER A 149 -13.22 -7.76 -16.60
C SER A 149 -13.21 -8.72 -15.40
N LYS A 150 -12.27 -8.56 -14.47
CA LYS A 150 -12.23 -9.38 -13.23
C LYS A 150 -13.46 -9.15 -12.35
N ILE A 151 -13.94 -7.90 -12.23
CA ILE A 151 -15.15 -7.58 -11.47
C ILE A 151 -16.38 -8.19 -12.13
N GLN A 152 -16.49 -8.15 -13.46
CA GLN A 152 -17.57 -8.80 -14.19
C GLN A 152 -17.55 -10.33 -13.98
N ALA A 153 -16.38 -10.96 -14.05
CA ALA A 153 -16.22 -12.39 -13.78
C ALA A 153 -16.56 -12.77 -12.32
N LEU A 154 -16.24 -11.89 -11.36
CA LEU A 154 -16.64 -12.08 -9.97
C LEU A 154 -18.15 -11.93 -9.77
N LYS A 155 -18.78 -10.95 -10.45
CA LYS A 155 -20.22 -10.76 -10.42
C LYS A 155 -20.95 -11.95 -11.04
N SER A 156 -20.48 -12.49 -12.16
CA SER A 156 -21.06 -13.68 -12.78
C SER A 156 -20.96 -14.90 -11.86
N LYS A 157 -19.78 -15.13 -11.24
CA LYS A 157 -19.64 -16.19 -10.23
C LYS A 157 -20.53 -16.01 -9.01
N LEU A 158 -20.72 -14.77 -8.54
CA LEU A 158 -21.64 -14.50 -7.42
C LEU A 158 -23.10 -14.79 -7.80
N ALA A 159 -23.50 -14.45 -9.02
CA ALA A 159 -24.83 -14.77 -9.53
C ALA A 159 -25.01 -16.30 -9.65
N GLU A 160 -24.03 -16.98 -10.24
CA GLU A 160 -24.01 -18.45 -10.36
C GLU A 160 -24.06 -19.15 -9.00
N THR A 161 -23.35 -18.63 -7.99
CA THR A 161 -23.36 -19.21 -6.63
C THR A 161 -24.74 -19.13 -5.99
N ARG A 162 -25.48 -18.03 -6.22
CA ARG A 162 -26.86 -17.89 -5.72
C ARG A 162 -27.81 -18.86 -6.41
N GLU A 163 -27.63 -19.07 -7.71
CA GLU A 163 -28.43 -20.03 -8.47
C GLU A 163 -28.13 -21.47 -8.03
N ASN A 164 -26.87 -21.84 -7.83
CA ASN A 164 -26.47 -23.16 -7.34
C ASN A 164 -27.07 -23.45 -5.96
N GLN A 165 -27.05 -22.48 -5.04
CA GLN A 165 -27.70 -22.64 -3.74
C GLN A 165 -29.22 -22.88 -3.87
N HIS A 166 -29.86 -22.20 -4.83
CA HIS A 166 -31.29 -22.41 -5.07
C HIS A 166 -31.57 -23.79 -5.66
N ARG A 167 -30.69 -24.26 -6.56
CA ARG A 167 -30.75 -25.59 -7.16
C ARG A 167 -30.54 -26.69 -6.13
N GLU A 168 -29.60 -26.53 -5.21
CA GLU A 168 -29.37 -27.46 -4.09
C GLU A 168 -30.58 -27.53 -3.15
N LYS A 169 -31.19 -26.38 -2.83
CA LYS A 169 -32.42 -26.36 -2.04
C LYS A 169 -33.54 -27.11 -2.76
N TYR A 170 -33.74 -26.87 -4.06
CA TYR A 170 -34.73 -27.60 -4.84
C TYR A 170 -34.47 -29.11 -4.87
N ASN A 171 -33.23 -29.54 -5.11
CA ASN A 171 -32.85 -30.95 -5.11
C ASN A 171 -33.12 -31.59 -3.74
N PHE A 172 -32.78 -30.90 -2.64
CA PHE A 172 -33.05 -31.37 -1.29
C PHE A 172 -34.56 -31.51 -1.02
N TYR A 173 -35.39 -30.56 -1.46
CA TYR A 173 -36.85 -30.68 -1.35
C TYR A 173 -37.40 -31.84 -2.19
N HIS A 174 -36.88 -32.02 -3.40
CA HIS A 174 -37.29 -33.12 -4.29
C HIS A 174 -36.95 -34.48 -3.65
N GLU A 175 -35.73 -34.66 -3.16
CA GLU A 175 -35.28 -35.91 -2.54
C GLU A 175 -36.08 -36.25 -1.28
N ARG A 176 -36.49 -35.24 -0.49
CA ARG A 176 -37.33 -35.45 0.70
C ARG A 176 -38.76 -35.86 0.35
N MET A 177 -39.32 -35.36 -0.76
CA MET A 177 -40.66 -35.76 -1.21
C MET A 177 -40.66 -37.14 -1.89
N GLU A 178 -39.53 -37.56 -2.46
CA GLU A 178 -39.37 -38.82 -3.17
C GLU A 178 -39.07 -40.02 -2.26
N ARG A 179 -38.93 -39.82 -0.93
CA ARG A 179 -39.03 -40.90 0.07
C ARG A 179 -40.45 -40.98 0.64
N PRO A 180 -41.40 -41.62 -0.06
CA PRO A 180 -42.64 -42.03 0.58
C PRO A 180 -42.30 -43.13 1.58
N GLU A 181 -42.28 -42.77 2.87
CA GLU A 181 -42.93 -43.47 3.99
C GLU A 181 -43.02 -45.02 3.92
N ARG A 182 -41.99 -45.72 3.43
CA ARG A 182 -41.97 -47.19 3.37
C ARG A 182 -41.57 -47.85 4.69
N GLN A 183 -41.25 -47.09 5.74
CA GLN A 183 -40.68 -47.65 6.97
C GLN A 183 -41.67 -48.00 8.09
N ASP A 184 -42.95 -47.60 8.00
CA ASP A 184 -43.87 -47.83 9.13
C ASP A 184 -44.65 -49.15 9.08
N LYS A 185 -44.47 -50.00 8.06
CA LYS A 185 -45.19 -51.27 7.98
C LYS A 185 -44.49 -52.47 8.63
N ASP A 186 -43.21 -52.38 8.97
CA ASP A 186 -42.44 -53.55 9.44
C ASP A 186 -42.23 -53.64 10.97
N VAL A 187 -42.63 -52.62 11.75
CA VAL A 187 -42.43 -52.62 13.22
C VAL A 187 -43.56 -53.38 13.96
N GLY A 188 -44.72 -53.59 13.32
CA GLY A 188 -45.89 -54.19 13.96
C GLY A 188 -45.87 -55.72 14.14
N ALA A 189 -45.00 -56.45 13.44
CA ALA A 189 -45.12 -57.92 13.35
C ALA A 189 -44.33 -58.73 14.41
N ARG A 190 -43.55 -58.10 15.31
CA ARG A 190 -42.69 -58.83 16.27
C ARG A 190 -43.19 -58.88 17.72
N ARG A 191 -44.44 -58.53 17.99
CA ARG A 191 -44.95 -58.45 19.38
C ARG A 191 -46.24 -59.23 19.61
N LEU A 192 -46.26 -60.50 19.23
CA LEU A 192 -47.20 -61.49 19.77
C LEU A 192 -46.44 -62.81 19.96
N VAL A 193 -45.90 -62.99 21.17
CA VAL A 193 -45.44 -64.24 21.77
C VAL A 193 -46.26 -64.41 23.05
#